data_AF-A0A510XVX6-F1
#
_entry.id   AF-A0A510XVX6-F1
#
_cell.length_a   1.000
_cell.length_b   1.000
_cell.length_c   1.000
_cell.angle_alpha   90.00
_cell.angle_beta   90.00
_cell.angle_gamma   90.00
#
_symmetry.space_group_name_H-M   'P 1'
#
loop_
_entity.id
_entity.type
_entity.pdbx_description
1 polymer ?
#
loop_
_entity_poly.entity_id
_entity_poly.type
_entity_poly.pdbx_seq_one_letter_code
_entity_poly.pdbx_strand_id
1 'polypeptide(L)'
;MGFFPRSAFGQTVFLVAALLLINQIVSYVTVSFYVVKPTIEQVNLMLAKQIKTVFIDWEDGVEINDEVSEKFFEITGIEVMTQREAMRQGLGQTREYSMLSRSMSEQLNGSARVRISQTDPLIYWVEAPQAPGYWVKVPLTGYQENNLEFLTFYLSSIGFLSVLGGWLFARHLNRPLKALQQAAVKVGKGDFSSKLDEEGSTEVIEVTRAFNQMSRGIAALENDRRLLMAGVSHDLRTPLTRIRLATEMMNDEDEYLREGIIYDIEDMNGIIDQFIEYLRHHKTDELACEDINALVAEVVNCELQHQRVITFKENPSVGRIPLSSVAIKRVVTNMIENALRYSDGDIEVLSYFNSNKKYVVIAVNDNGPGIPESELESVFEPFKQGDAARGSEGSGLGLAIIKRIIDMHDGKVKLENRPEGGLSAQIYLPIKVTPSVM
;
A
#
# COMPACT_ATOMS: atom_id res chain seq x y z
N MET A 1 14.90 23.21 -16.71
CA MET A 1 13.54 23.12 -16.14
C MET A 1 12.92 21.84 -16.65
N GLY A 2 12.60 20.89 -15.77
CA GLY A 2 12.08 19.58 -16.17
C GLY A 2 10.68 19.72 -16.76
N PHE A 3 10.43 19.09 -17.90
CA PHE A 3 9.11 19.06 -18.57
C PHE A 3 8.03 18.34 -17.76
N PHE A 4 8.39 17.64 -16.68
CA PHE A 4 7.46 16.94 -15.82
C PHE A 4 6.94 17.82 -14.68
N PRO A 5 5.61 17.95 -14.51
CA PRO A 5 5.04 18.65 -13.38
C PRO A 5 5.36 17.92 -12.06
N ARG A 6 5.57 18.71 -11.00
CA ARG A 6 5.91 18.19 -9.66
C ARG A 6 4.70 18.01 -8.74
N SER A 7 3.63 18.78 -8.95
CA SER A 7 2.39 18.65 -8.17
C SER A 7 1.60 17.41 -8.58
N ALA A 8 0.85 16.82 -7.65
CA ALA A 8 -0.02 15.67 -7.91
C ALA A 8 -1.06 16.01 -8.97
N PHE A 9 -1.66 17.20 -8.88
CA PHE A 9 -2.59 17.70 -9.87
C PHE A 9 -1.92 17.81 -11.26
N GLY A 10 -0.73 18.42 -11.32
CA GLY A 10 0.00 18.57 -12.58
C GLY A 10 0.39 17.23 -13.18
N GLN A 11 0.85 16.27 -12.37
CA GLN A 11 1.17 14.91 -12.81
C GLN A 11 -0.07 14.18 -13.35
N THR A 12 -1.22 14.35 -12.69
CA THR A 12 -2.49 13.76 -13.14
C THR A 12 -2.94 14.37 -14.46
N VAL A 13 -2.91 15.71 -14.57
CA VAL A 13 -3.27 16.42 -15.81
C VAL A 13 -2.32 16.05 -16.95
N PHE A 14 -1.02 16.00 -16.69
CA PHE A 14 -0.02 15.60 -17.67
C PHE A 14 -0.20 14.16 -18.12
N LEU A 15 -0.49 13.23 -17.20
CA LEU A 15 -0.81 11.85 -17.56
C LEU A 15 -2.03 11.80 -18.47
N VAL A 16 -3.13 12.44 -18.07
CA VAL A 16 -4.37 12.44 -18.87
C VAL A 16 -4.10 13.05 -20.25
N ALA A 17 -3.40 14.18 -20.32
CA ALA A 17 -3.04 14.82 -21.58
C ALA A 17 -2.12 13.94 -22.45
N ALA A 18 -1.10 13.31 -21.85
CA ALA A 18 -0.20 12.40 -22.55
C ALA A 18 -0.95 11.16 -23.06
N LEU A 19 -1.85 10.60 -22.26
CA LEU A 19 -2.66 9.44 -22.62
C LEU A 19 -3.62 9.79 -23.75
N LEU A 20 -4.28 10.95 -23.69
CA LEU A 20 -5.12 11.47 -24.78
C LEU A 20 -4.31 11.73 -26.05
N LEU A 21 -3.11 12.28 -25.94
CA LEU A 21 -2.24 12.56 -27.09
C LEU A 21 -1.73 11.27 -27.71
N ILE A 22 -1.28 10.30 -26.90
CA ILE A 22 -0.91 8.96 -27.38
C ILE A 22 -2.09 8.30 -28.08
N ASN A 23 -3.28 8.36 -27.47
CA ASN A 23 -4.52 7.87 -28.07
C ASN A 23 -4.79 8.53 -29.42
N GLN A 24 -4.69 9.86 -29.52
CA GLN A 24 -4.91 10.59 -30.77
C GLN A 24 -3.87 10.24 -31.85
N ILE A 25 -2.60 10.04 -31.48
CA ILE A 25 -1.55 9.63 -32.42
C ILE A 25 -1.80 8.20 -32.90
N VAL A 26 -2.06 7.27 -31.97
CA VAL A 26 -2.37 5.88 -32.30
C VAL A 26 -3.61 5.81 -33.19
N SER A 27 -4.66 6.57 -32.85
CA SER A 27 -5.86 6.78 -33.68
C SER A 27 -5.53 7.19 -35.10
N TYR A 28 -4.79 8.28 -35.24
CA TYR A 28 -4.45 8.83 -36.54
C TYR A 28 -3.62 7.84 -37.37
N VAL A 29 -2.60 7.22 -36.77
CA VAL A 29 -1.75 6.23 -37.44
C VAL A 29 -2.56 5.01 -37.84
N THR A 30 -3.35 4.45 -36.93
CA THR A 30 -4.14 3.25 -37.18
C THR A 30 -5.20 3.50 -38.26
N VAL A 31 -5.96 4.60 -38.21
CA VAL A 31 -6.93 4.96 -39.26
C VAL A 31 -6.24 5.23 -40.60
N SER A 32 -5.11 5.93 -40.60
CA SER A 32 -4.38 6.26 -41.83
C SER A 32 -3.87 5.00 -42.55
N PHE A 33 -3.23 4.09 -41.81
CA PHE A 33 -2.60 2.89 -42.40
C PHE A 33 -3.57 1.75 -42.70
N TYR A 34 -4.63 1.57 -41.90
CA TYR A 34 -5.52 0.41 -42.03
C TYR A 34 -6.88 0.73 -42.63
N VAL A 35 -7.26 2.01 -42.73
CA VAL A 35 -8.51 2.42 -43.38
C VAL A 35 -8.20 3.27 -44.61
N VAL A 36 -7.63 4.46 -44.43
CA VAL A 36 -7.52 5.46 -45.50
C VAL A 36 -6.66 4.96 -46.67
N LYS A 37 -5.42 4.55 -46.39
CA LYS A 37 -4.48 4.09 -47.43
C LYS A 37 -4.98 2.88 -48.22
N PRO A 38 -5.37 1.75 -47.60
CA PRO A 38 -5.83 0.57 -48.35
C PRO A 38 -7.11 0.84 -49.13
N THR A 39 -8.06 1.61 -48.58
CA THR A 39 -9.28 2.00 -49.30
C THR A 39 -8.96 2.81 -50.55
N ILE A 40 -8.06 3.80 -50.45
CA ILE A 40 -7.65 4.60 -51.60
C ILE A 40 -6.99 3.73 -52.68
N GLU A 41 -6.06 2.84 -52.30
CA GLU A 41 -5.38 1.94 -53.24
C GLU A 41 -6.37 0.98 -53.93
N GLN A 42 -7.33 0.42 -53.20
CA GLN A 42 -8.36 -0.46 -53.76
C GLN A 42 -9.29 0.26 -54.74
N VAL A 43 -9.80 1.44 -54.37
CA VAL A 43 -10.65 2.25 -55.26
C VAL A 43 -9.87 2.64 -56.51
N ASN A 44 -8.62 3.07 -56.36
CA ASN A 44 -7.81 3.47 -57.51
C ASN A 44 -7.47 2.29 -58.44
N LEU A 45 -7.17 1.11 -57.88
CA LEU A 45 -6.97 -0.12 -58.64
C LEU A 45 -8.25 -0.53 -59.42
N MET A 46 -9.41 -0.47 -58.76
CA MET A 46 -10.69 -0.77 -59.37
C MET A 46 -11.00 0.17 -60.53
N LEU A 47 -10.85 1.48 -60.31
CA LEU A 47 -11.04 2.51 -61.34
C LEU A 47 -10.07 2.30 -62.52
N ALA A 48 -8.79 2.03 -62.24
CA ALA A 48 -7.82 1.76 -63.29
C ALA A 48 -8.20 0.55 -64.15
N LYS A 49 -8.70 -0.54 -63.54
CA LYS A 49 -9.20 -1.72 -64.27
C LYS A 49 -10.42 -1.38 -65.13
N GLN A 50 -11.37 -0.61 -64.61
CA GLN A 50 -12.54 -0.16 -65.36
C GLN A 50 -12.12 0.70 -66.55
N ILE A 51 -11.22 1.67 -66.34
CA ILE A 51 -10.69 2.54 -67.41
C ILE A 51 -9.94 1.75 -68.46
N LYS A 52 -9.09 0.79 -68.06
CA LYS A 52 -8.44 -0.11 -69.02
C LYS A 52 -9.46 -0.86 -69.87
N THR A 53 -10.56 -1.30 -69.27
CA THR A 53 -11.65 -2.01 -69.98
C THR A 53 -12.30 -1.12 -71.04
N VAL A 54 -12.48 0.17 -70.76
CA VAL A 54 -13.02 1.13 -71.74
C VAL A 54 -12.13 1.29 -72.97
N PHE A 55 -10.81 1.10 -72.80
CA PHE A 55 -9.82 1.39 -73.83
C PHE A 55 -9.11 0.16 -74.41
N ILE A 56 -9.61 -1.06 -74.15
CA ILE A 56 -9.01 -2.32 -74.66
C ILE A 56 -8.86 -2.30 -76.18
N ASP A 57 -9.86 -1.82 -76.91
CA ASP A 57 -9.88 -1.86 -78.37
C ASP A 57 -9.24 -0.63 -79.04
N TRP A 58 -8.82 0.37 -78.25
CA TRP A 58 -8.25 1.61 -78.79
C TRP A 58 -6.78 1.44 -79.23
N GLU A 59 -6.09 0.40 -78.75
CA GLU A 59 -4.68 0.10 -79.03
C GLU A 59 -4.44 -0.35 -80.49
N ASP A 60 -5.44 -0.95 -81.14
CA ASP A 60 -5.34 -1.50 -82.51
C ASP A 60 -5.94 -0.56 -83.59
N GLY A 61 -6.30 0.68 -83.24
CA GLY A 61 -6.87 1.65 -84.19
C GLY A 61 -8.32 1.36 -84.59
N VAL A 62 -9.02 0.51 -83.83
CA VAL A 62 -10.46 0.26 -83.99
C VAL A 62 -11.22 1.34 -83.24
N GLU A 63 -11.93 2.20 -83.95
CA GLU A 63 -12.90 3.11 -83.33
C GLU A 63 -14.04 2.28 -82.74
N ILE A 64 -14.30 2.45 -81.44
CA ILE A 64 -15.41 1.80 -80.75
C ILE A 64 -16.71 2.24 -81.44
N ASN A 65 -17.50 1.28 -81.91
CA ASN A 65 -18.82 1.56 -82.47
C ASN A 65 -19.74 2.17 -81.39
N ASP A 66 -20.49 3.23 -81.73
CA ASP A 66 -21.34 4.01 -80.80
C ASP A 66 -22.25 3.11 -79.94
N GLU A 67 -22.72 2.00 -80.49
CA GLU A 67 -23.62 1.03 -79.81
C GLU A 67 -22.96 0.28 -78.64
N VAL A 68 -21.65 0.02 -78.69
CA VAL A 68 -20.90 -0.67 -77.61
C VAL A 68 -20.60 0.32 -76.49
N SER A 69 -20.28 1.57 -76.83
CA SER A 69 -20.08 2.67 -75.88
C SER A 69 -21.36 2.98 -75.11
N GLU A 70 -22.51 3.02 -75.80
CA GLU A 70 -23.82 3.28 -75.18
C GLU A 70 -24.23 2.16 -74.22
N LYS A 71 -24.06 0.88 -74.60
CA LYS A 71 -24.31 -0.27 -73.70
C LYS A 71 -23.34 -0.31 -72.51
N PHE A 72 -22.07 0.04 -72.71
CA PHE A 72 -21.10 0.12 -71.62
C PHE A 72 -21.46 1.22 -70.61
N PHE A 73 -21.91 2.38 -71.11
CA PHE A 73 -22.43 3.46 -70.30
C PHE A 73 -23.69 3.04 -69.52
N GLU A 74 -24.67 2.39 -70.17
CA GLU A 74 -25.89 1.89 -69.50
C GLU A 74 -25.57 0.91 -68.36
N ILE A 75 -24.52 0.10 -68.50
CA ILE A 75 -24.13 -0.91 -67.50
C ILE A 75 -23.29 -0.33 -66.37
N THR A 76 -22.37 0.59 -66.65
CA THR A 76 -21.35 1.03 -65.68
C THR A 76 -21.52 2.47 -65.20
N GLY A 77 -22.32 3.28 -65.89
CA GLY A 77 -22.43 4.72 -65.67
C GLY A 77 -21.17 5.51 -66.05
N ILE A 78 -20.20 4.88 -66.72
CA ILE A 78 -18.92 5.50 -67.11
C ILE A 78 -19.10 6.23 -68.45
N GLU A 79 -18.84 7.54 -68.47
CA GLU A 79 -18.89 8.35 -69.70
C GLU A 79 -17.46 8.72 -70.13
N VAL A 80 -17.14 8.56 -71.42
CA VAL A 80 -15.94 9.13 -72.04
C VAL A 80 -16.34 10.38 -72.80
N MET A 81 -15.69 11.50 -72.54
CA MET A 81 -16.04 12.77 -73.18
C MET A 81 -14.81 13.64 -73.44
N THR A 82 -14.91 14.54 -74.40
CA THR A 82 -13.83 15.49 -74.70
C THR A 82 -13.63 16.48 -73.55
N GLN A 83 -12.43 17.08 -73.44
CA GLN A 83 -12.17 18.13 -72.46
C GLN A 83 -13.21 19.26 -72.46
N ARG A 84 -13.77 19.62 -73.62
CA ARG A 84 -14.78 20.67 -73.74
C ARG A 84 -16.12 20.25 -73.12
N GLU A 85 -16.52 19.00 -73.33
CA GLU A 85 -17.73 18.41 -72.73
C GLU A 85 -17.56 18.20 -71.24
N ALA A 86 -16.41 17.69 -70.80
CA ALA A 86 -16.07 17.52 -69.39
C ALA A 86 -16.14 18.86 -68.63
N MET A 87 -15.62 19.95 -69.22
CA MET A 87 -15.73 21.29 -68.62
C MET A 87 -17.17 21.77 -68.49
N ARG A 88 -18.03 21.49 -69.47
CA ARG A 88 -19.48 21.80 -69.40
C ARG A 88 -20.20 20.97 -68.34
N GLN A 89 -19.76 19.73 -68.15
CA GLN A 89 -20.31 18.79 -67.15
C GLN A 89 -19.69 18.95 -65.75
N GLY A 90 -18.93 20.02 -65.49
CA GLY A 90 -18.48 20.36 -64.14
C GLY A 90 -17.04 19.97 -63.79
N LEU A 91 -16.21 19.52 -64.73
CA LEU A 91 -14.78 19.28 -64.51
C LEU A 91 -14.07 20.51 -63.91
N GLY A 92 -14.48 21.72 -64.28
CA GLY A 92 -13.91 22.97 -63.74
C GLY A 92 -14.13 23.18 -62.23
N GLN A 93 -15.08 22.47 -61.62
CA GLN A 93 -15.41 22.54 -60.19
C GLN A 93 -14.76 21.42 -59.37
N THR A 94 -13.91 20.62 -60.01
CA THR A 94 -13.22 19.48 -59.38
C THR A 94 -11.84 19.86 -58.85
N ARG A 95 -11.38 19.17 -57.81
CA ARG A 95 -9.98 19.28 -57.35
C ARG A 95 -9.14 18.14 -57.89
N GLU A 96 -7.93 18.48 -58.30
CA GLU A 96 -6.91 17.50 -58.69
C GLU A 96 -6.20 16.96 -57.45
N TYR A 97 -5.95 15.65 -57.42
CA TYR A 97 -5.30 14.97 -56.29
C TYR A 97 -4.01 14.30 -56.79
N SER A 98 -2.86 14.93 -56.51
CA SER A 98 -1.55 14.49 -57.02
C SER A 98 -1.19 13.04 -56.66
N MET A 99 -1.53 12.60 -55.45
CA MET A 99 -1.31 11.21 -55.00
C MET A 99 -2.12 10.21 -55.83
N LEU A 100 -3.38 10.54 -56.15
CA LEU A 100 -4.25 9.70 -56.99
C LEU A 100 -3.79 9.72 -58.44
N SER A 101 -3.46 10.90 -58.99
CA SER A 101 -2.88 11.02 -60.34
C SER A 101 -1.63 10.16 -60.50
N ARG A 102 -0.71 10.19 -59.52
CA ARG A 102 0.51 9.37 -59.53
C ARG A 102 0.19 7.87 -59.49
N SER A 103 -0.63 7.44 -58.54
CA SER A 103 -1.00 6.02 -58.42
C SER A 103 -1.76 5.53 -59.65
N MET A 104 -2.65 6.36 -60.23
CA MET A 104 -3.36 6.05 -61.47
C MET A 104 -2.41 5.97 -62.66
N SER A 105 -1.41 6.85 -62.72
CA SER A 105 -0.38 6.84 -63.77
C SER A 105 0.45 5.54 -63.75
N GLU A 106 0.83 5.09 -62.56
CA GLU A 106 1.53 3.81 -62.35
C GLU A 106 0.64 2.62 -62.76
N GLN A 107 -0.65 2.65 -62.44
CA GLN A 107 -1.59 1.59 -62.81
C GLN A 107 -1.89 1.55 -64.33
N LEU A 108 -1.97 2.71 -64.99
CA LEU A 108 -2.28 2.84 -66.41
C LEU A 108 -1.05 2.85 -67.33
N ASN A 109 0.17 2.70 -66.79
CA ASN A 109 1.44 2.74 -67.53
C ASN A 109 1.64 4.03 -68.37
N GLY A 110 1.25 5.19 -67.85
CA GLY A 110 1.42 6.48 -68.54
C GLY A 110 0.93 7.66 -67.71
N SER A 111 1.12 8.90 -68.18
CA SER A 111 0.71 10.09 -67.42
C SER A 111 -0.82 10.22 -67.35
N ALA A 112 -1.40 9.95 -66.18
CA ALA A 112 -2.83 10.09 -65.89
C ALA A 112 -3.09 11.25 -64.90
N ARG A 113 -4.19 11.97 -65.10
CA ARG A 113 -4.67 12.99 -64.14
C ARG A 113 -6.00 12.60 -63.54
N VAL A 114 -6.08 12.65 -62.21
CA VAL A 114 -7.30 12.33 -61.46
C VAL A 114 -7.82 13.59 -60.77
N ARG A 115 -9.07 13.93 -61.05
CA ARG A 115 -9.81 15.00 -60.38
C ARG A 115 -11.10 14.45 -59.79
N ILE A 116 -11.53 14.99 -58.66
CA ILE A 116 -12.74 14.52 -57.97
C ILE A 116 -13.69 15.70 -57.75
N SER A 117 -14.98 15.47 -57.97
CA SER A 117 -16.04 16.43 -57.60
C SER A 117 -16.15 16.57 -56.07
N GLN A 118 -16.65 17.71 -55.61
CA GLN A 118 -16.99 17.93 -54.18
C GLN A 118 -18.49 17.82 -53.91
N THR A 119 -19.24 17.34 -54.88
CA THR A 119 -20.70 17.19 -54.83
C THR A 119 -21.06 15.72 -54.64
N ASP A 120 -22.25 15.46 -54.11
CA ASP A 120 -22.84 14.13 -54.02
C ASP A 120 -23.74 13.90 -55.27
N PRO A 121 -23.57 12.82 -56.06
CA PRO A 121 -22.62 11.71 -55.89
C PRO A 121 -21.16 12.11 -56.15
N LEU A 122 -20.25 11.43 -55.46
CA LEU A 122 -18.81 11.59 -55.67
C LEU A 122 -18.41 11.06 -57.05
N ILE A 123 -17.88 11.93 -57.91
CA ILE A 123 -17.53 11.62 -59.29
C ILE A 123 -16.03 11.74 -59.47
N TYR A 124 -15.42 10.67 -59.98
CA TYR A 124 -14.02 10.63 -60.38
C TYR A 124 -13.91 10.99 -61.86
N TRP A 125 -13.05 11.95 -62.14
CA TRP A 125 -12.68 12.36 -63.48
C TRP A 125 -11.25 11.93 -63.73
N VAL A 126 -11.04 11.07 -64.72
CA VAL A 126 -9.72 10.54 -65.03
C VAL A 126 -9.38 10.83 -66.49
N GLU A 127 -8.30 11.56 -66.71
CA GLU A 127 -7.67 11.66 -68.01
C GLU A 127 -6.65 10.52 -68.12
N ALA A 128 -6.92 9.60 -69.04
CA ALA A 128 -6.13 8.40 -69.23
C ALA A 128 -5.04 8.60 -70.29
N PRO A 129 -3.83 8.02 -70.13
CA PRO A 129 -2.75 8.17 -71.10
C PRO A 129 -3.05 7.55 -72.45
N GLN A 130 -3.96 6.55 -72.49
CA GLN A 130 -4.44 5.93 -73.73
C GLN A 130 -5.18 6.93 -74.63
N ALA A 131 -5.72 8.02 -74.07
CA ALA A 131 -6.58 8.95 -74.78
C ALA A 131 -6.36 10.42 -74.34
N PRO A 132 -5.23 11.04 -74.74
CA PRO A 132 -4.93 12.41 -74.36
C PRO A 132 -6.04 13.39 -74.78
N GLY A 133 -6.55 14.20 -73.84
CA GLY A 133 -7.63 15.16 -74.09
C GLY A 133 -9.07 14.64 -73.89
N TYR A 134 -9.23 13.35 -73.57
CA TYR A 134 -10.50 12.75 -73.16
C TYR A 134 -10.52 12.51 -71.64
N TRP A 135 -11.69 12.73 -71.04
CA TRP A 135 -11.93 12.51 -69.62
C TRP A 135 -12.96 11.40 -69.43
N VAL A 136 -12.64 10.46 -68.56
CA VAL A 136 -13.52 9.39 -68.11
C VAL A 136 -14.19 9.83 -66.82
N LYS A 137 -15.52 9.89 -66.82
CA LYS A 137 -16.36 10.24 -65.67
C LYS A 137 -16.89 8.95 -65.04
N VAL A 138 -16.49 8.68 -63.79
CA VAL A 138 -16.88 7.49 -63.06
C VAL A 138 -17.63 7.88 -61.78
N PRO A 139 -18.96 7.67 -61.70
CA PRO A 139 -19.71 7.86 -60.46
C PRO A 139 -19.40 6.71 -59.49
N LEU A 140 -18.91 7.01 -58.29
CA LEU A 140 -18.78 5.99 -57.26
C LEU A 140 -20.14 5.77 -56.59
N THR A 141 -20.78 4.65 -56.90
CA THR A 141 -21.97 4.16 -56.20
C THR A 141 -21.64 2.82 -55.51
N GLY A 142 -22.01 2.68 -54.23
CA GLY A 142 -21.95 1.39 -53.54
C GLY A 142 -20.70 1.06 -52.71
N TYR A 143 -19.98 2.03 -52.14
CA TYR A 143 -18.97 1.69 -51.10
C TYR A 143 -19.67 1.42 -49.77
N GLN A 144 -20.05 0.17 -49.53
CA GLN A 144 -20.66 -0.26 -48.28
C GLN A 144 -20.05 -1.59 -47.84
N GLU A 145 -18.94 -1.56 -47.11
CA GLU A 145 -18.48 -2.72 -46.33
C GLU A 145 -18.05 -2.29 -44.92
N ASN A 146 -18.77 -2.85 -43.94
CA ASN A 146 -18.61 -2.65 -42.51
C ASN A 146 -17.28 -3.27 -42.02
N ASN A 147 -16.23 -2.46 -41.86
CA ASN A 147 -15.02 -2.86 -41.15
C ASN A 147 -15.19 -2.84 -39.62
N LEU A 148 -16.24 -3.52 -39.11
CA LEU A 148 -16.50 -3.61 -37.67
C LEU A 148 -15.36 -4.30 -36.92
N GLU A 149 -14.71 -5.31 -37.51
CA GLU A 149 -13.58 -6.02 -36.89
C GLU A 149 -12.41 -5.06 -36.59
N PHE A 150 -12.05 -4.20 -37.54
CA PHE A 150 -11.02 -3.19 -37.34
C PHE A 150 -11.38 -2.19 -36.23
N LEU A 151 -12.63 -1.69 -36.24
CA LEU A 151 -13.12 -0.77 -35.22
C LEU A 151 -13.06 -1.42 -33.83
N THR A 152 -13.46 -2.68 -33.70
CA THR A 152 -13.41 -3.40 -32.42
C THR A 152 -11.97 -3.59 -31.93
N PHE A 153 -11.04 -4.04 -32.78
CA PHE A 153 -9.64 -4.19 -32.41
C PHE A 153 -9.01 -2.86 -31.97
N TYR A 154 -9.31 -1.79 -32.70
CA TYR A 154 -8.85 -0.44 -32.41
C TYR A 154 -9.35 0.07 -31.05
N LEU A 155 -10.67 -0.04 -30.79
CA LEU A 155 -11.28 0.36 -29.52
C LEU A 155 -10.74 -0.47 -28.35
N SER A 156 -10.57 -1.79 -28.53
CA SER A 156 -10.01 -2.66 -27.50
C SER A 156 -8.56 -2.31 -27.15
N SER A 157 -7.72 -2.04 -28.15
CA SER A 157 -6.30 -1.70 -27.96
C SER A 157 -6.13 -0.41 -27.17
N ILE A 158 -6.91 0.63 -27.52
CA ILE A 158 -6.89 1.90 -26.80
C ILE A 158 -7.45 1.76 -25.39
N GLY A 159 -8.54 1.01 -25.23
CA GLY A 159 -9.10 0.72 -23.90
C GLY A 159 -8.07 0.05 -23.01
N PHE A 160 -7.37 -0.97 -23.52
CA PHE A 160 -6.33 -1.68 -22.79
C PHE A 160 -5.16 -0.77 -22.38
N LEU A 161 -4.60 0.01 -23.32
CA LEU A 161 -3.51 0.94 -23.03
C LEU A 161 -3.91 2.02 -22.00
N SER A 162 -5.16 2.49 -22.07
CA SER A 162 -5.69 3.47 -21.13
C SER A 162 -5.79 2.92 -19.71
N VAL A 163 -6.31 1.69 -19.57
CA VAL A 163 -6.39 1.01 -18.26
C VAL A 163 -5.00 0.72 -17.71
N LEU A 164 -4.06 0.24 -18.54
CA LEU A 164 -2.70 -0.06 -18.11
C LEU A 164 -1.97 1.20 -17.63
N GLY A 165 -2.06 2.30 -18.38
CA GLY A 165 -1.47 3.58 -18.00
C GLY A 165 -2.07 4.14 -16.70
N GLY A 166 -3.39 4.08 -16.55
CA GLY A 166 -4.09 4.49 -15.33
C GLY A 166 -3.70 3.63 -14.12
N TRP A 167 -3.58 2.32 -14.29
CA TRP A 167 -3.17 1.40 -13.23
C TRP A 167 -1.74 1.66 -12.73
N LEU A 168 -0.78 1.83 -13.65
CA LEU A 168 0.61 2.14 -13.29
C LEU A 168 0.71 3.47 -12.52
N PHE A 169 -0.02 4.49 -12.97
CA PHE A 169 -0.06 5.78 -12.31
C PHE A 169 -0.70 5.71 -10.92
N ALA A 170 -1.86 5.06 -10.79
CA ALA A 170 -2.51 4.87 -9.51
C ALA A 170 -1.62 4.10 -8.52
N ARG A 171 -0.87 3.10 -9.00
CA ARG A 171 0.11 2.38 -8.18
C ARG A 171 1.25 3.29 -7.72
N HIS A 172 1.76 4.15 -8.60
CA HIS A 172 2.83 5.10 -8.27
C HIS A 172 2.37 6.12 -7.22
N LEU A 173 1.17 6.68 -7.37
CA LEU A 173 0.61 7.70 -6.46
C LEU A 173 0.27 7.13 -5.07
N ASN A 174 -0.25 5.90 -5.01
CA ASN A 174 -0.69 5.30 -3.75
C ASN A 174 0.42 4.63 -2.93
N ARG A 175 1.54 4.26 -3.55
CA ARG A 175 2.67 3.61 -2.86
C ARG A 175 3.20 4.42 -1.65
N PRO A 176 3.54 5.72 -1.78
CA PRO A 176 4.05 6.50 -0.65
C PRO A 176 2.99 6.71 0.45
N LEU A 177 1.71 6.85 0.10
CA LEU A 177 0.62 6.96 1.08
C LEU A 177 0.49 5.70 1.95
N LYS A 178 0.64 4.52 1.35
CA LYS A 178 0.64 3.25 2.08
C LYS A 178 1.84 3.14 3.02
N ALA A 179 3.02 3.60 2.59
CA ALA A 179 4.21 3.64 3.45
C ALA A 179 4.00 4.59 4.65
N LEU A 180 3.41 5.75 4.42
CA LEU A 180 3.09 6.71 5.48
C LEU A 180 2.07 6.15 6.48
N GLN A 181 1.02 5.49 6.00
CA GLN A 181 0.05 4.80 6.86
C GLN A 181 0.71 3.73 7.74
N GLN A 182 1.59 2.91 7.17
CA GLN A 182 2.33 1.89 7.93
C GLN A 182 3.28 2.50 8.96
N ALA A 183 4.00 3.56 8.60
CA ALA A 183 4.90 4.25 9.52
C ALA A 183 4.11 4.94 10.65
N ALA A 184 2.94 5.53 10.37
CA ALA A 184 2.09 6.12 11.39
C ALA A 184 1.63 5.09 12.43
N VAL A 185 1.28 3.87 11.99
CA VAL A 185 0.94 2.76 12.91
C VAL A 185 2.15 2.36 13.76
N LYS A 186 3.36 2.33 13.19
CA LYS A 186 4.60 2.03 13.94
C LYS A 186 4.89 3.09 15.00
N VAL A 187 4.80 4.38 14.63
CA VAL A 187 4.95 5.50 15.57
C VAL A 187 3.91 5.42 16.69
N GLY A 188 2.66 5.06 16.36
CA GLY A 188 1.62 4.81 17.36
C GLY A 188 1.91 3.67 18.33
N LYS A 189 2.76 2.71 17.95
CA LYS A 189 3.27 1.63 18.82
C LYS A 189 4.58 2.01 19.56
N GLY A 190 5.03 3.25 19.44
CA GLY A 190 6.26 3.72 20.10
C GLY A 190 7.55 3.37 19.34
N ASP A 191 7.47 3.00 18.06
CA ASP A 191 8.63 2.86 17.17
C ASP A 191 8.83 4.15 16.36
N PHE A 192 9.87 4.90 16.73
CA PHE A 192 10.23 6.17 16.09
C PHE A 192 11.45 6.07 15.16
N SER A 193 11.90 4.85 14.82
CA SER A 193 13.14 4.62 14.08
C SER A 193 13.01 4.85 12.56
N SER A 194 11.79 4.73 12.03
CA SER A 194 11.57 4.75 10.58
C SER A 194 11.49 6.17 10.02
N LYS A 195 12.55 6.61 9.34
CA LYS A 195 12.50 7.78 8.46
C LYS A 195 11.93 7.36 7.11
N LEU A 196 10.87 8.02 6.65
CA LEU A 196 10.32 7.83 5.31
C LEU A 196 11.12 8.64 4.28
N ASP A 197 11.31 8.06 3.11
CA ASP A 197 11.92 8.74 1.96
C ASP A 197 10.97 9.79 1.39
N GLU A 198 11.51 10.98 1.09
CA GLU A 198 10.78 12.12 0.53
C GLU A 198 10.58 11.94 -0.98
N GLU A 199 9.77 10.96 -1.37
CA GLU A 199 9.46 10.62 -2.78
C GLU A 199 8.02 10.97 -3.17
N GLY A 200 7.80 11.24 -4.46
CA GLY A 200 6.48 11.43 -5.05
C GLY A 200 6.20 12.88 -5.49
N SER A 201 4.93 13.27 -5.44
CA SER A 201 4.54 14.64 -5.76
C SER A 201 4.96 15.61 -4.66
N THR A 202 5.02 16.91 -4.97
CA THR A 202 5.35 17.95 -4.00
C THR A 202 4.48 17.86 -2.73
N GLU A 203 3.19 17.62 -2.89
CA GLU A 203 2.25 17.49 -1.76
C GLU A 203 2.56 16.27 -0.89
N VAL A 204 2.89 15.13 -1.49
CA VAL A 204 3.28 13.92 -0.76
C VAL A 204 4.61 14.13 -0.04
N ILE A 205 5.57 14.81 -0.68
CA ILE A 205 6.85 15.15 -0.08
C ILE A 205 6.67 16.05 1.14
N GLU A 206 5.85 17.10 1.05
CA GLU A 206 5.61 18.01 2.18
C GLU A 206 4.91 17.30 3.35
N VAL A 207 3.93 16.44 3.08
CA VAL A 207 3.28 15.62 4.12
C VAL A 207 4.28 14.63 4.75
N THR A 208 5.14 14.01 3.94
CA THR A 208 6.19 13.10 4.42
C THR A 208 7.21 13.83 5.29
N ARG A 209 7.60 15.05 4.92
CA ARG A 209 8.49 15.90 5.71
C ARG A 209 7.87 16.31 7.04
N ALA A 210 6.60 16.73 7.02
CA ALA A 210 5.85 17.06 8.23
C ALA A 210 5.72 15.84 9.16
N PHE A 211 5.44 14.65 8.61
CA PHE A 211 5.42 13.40 9.36
C PHE A 211 6.78 13.08 9.98
N ASN A 212 7.86 13.13 9.20
CA ASN A 212 9.22 12.89 9.68
C ASN A 212 9.61 13.88 10.80
N GLN A 213 9.22 15.15 10.70
CA GLN A 213 9.45 16.15 11.75
C GLN A 213 8.66 15.84 13.01
N MET A 214 7.38 15.49 12.89
CA MET A 214 6.53 15.08 14.01
C MET A 214 7.11 13.86 14.72
N SER A 215 7.49 12.81 13.98
CA SER A 215 8.09 11.59 14.53
C SER A 215 9.38 11.89 15.30
N ARG A 216 10.26 12.75 14.77
CA ARG A 216 11.46 13.20 15.48
C ARG A 216 11.13 14.01 16.74
N GLY A 217 10.12 14.88 16.68
CA GLY A 217 9.67 15.68 17.82
C GLY A 217 9.15 14.80 18.96
N ILE A 218 8.32 13.80 18.65
CA ILE A 218 7.80 12.85 19.64
C ILE A 218 8.94 12.02 20.24
N ALA A 219 9.87 11.54 19.41
CA ALA A 219 11.04 10.80 19.88
C ALA A 219 11.93 11.62 20.83
N ALA A 220 12.11 12.90 20.53
CA ALA A 220 12.85 13.83 21.40
C ALA A 220 12.13 14.03 22.74
N LEU A 221 10.81 14.29 22.72
CA LEU A 221 10.00 14.43 23.94
C LEU A 221 10.05 13.17 24.81
N GLU A 222 9.98 11.99 24.22
CA GLU A 222 10.09 10.73 24.96
C GLU A 222 11.48 10.51 25.54
N ASN A 223 12.53 10.91 24.82
CA ASN A 223 13.90 10.85 25.31
C ASN A 223 14.16 11.85 26.44
N ASP A 224 13.65 13.07 26.33
CA ASP A 224 13.73 14.11 27.37
C ASP A 224 12.97 13.66 28.61
N ARG A 225 11.76 13.10 28.44
CA ARG A 225 11.00 12.49 29.52
C ARG A 225 11.83 11.40 30.21
N ARG A 226 12.50 10.53 29.47
CA ARG A 226 13.37 9.49 30.05
C ARG A 226 14.54 10.07 30.84
N LEU A 227 15.23 11.07 30.27
CA LEU A 227 16.38 11.71 30.91
C LEU A 227 15.99 12.41 32.21
N LEU A 228 14.89 13.18 32.19
CA LEU A 228 14.35 13.85 33.37
C LEU A 228 14.02 12.85 34.47
N MET A 229 13.39 11.73 34.14
CA MET A 229 12.98 10.74 35.13
C MET A 229 14.16 9.97 35.72
N ALA A 230 15.20 9.69 34.92
CA ALA A 230 16.45 9.15 35.43
C ALA A 230 17.15 10.12 36.39
N GLY A 231 17.18 11.41 36.06
CA GLY A 231 17.73 12.46 36.92
C GLY A 231 16.98 12.59 38.25
N VAL A 232 15.64 12.67 38.20
CA VAL A 232 14.80 12.76 39.41
C VAL A 232 15.01 11.57 40.33
N SER A 233 15.12 10.35 39.79
CA SER A 233 15.31 9.14 40.60
C SER A 233 16.67 9.13 41.30
N HIS A 234 17.72 9.57 40.62
CA HIS A 234 19.04 9.75 41.23
C HIS A 234 19.00 10.81 42.35
N ASP A 235 18.32 11.92 42.10
CA ASP A 235 18.21 13.03 43.06
C ASP A 235 17.35 12.69 44.27
N LEU A 236 16.40 11.74 44.16
CA LEU A 236 15.65 11.17 45.28
C LEU A 236 16.45 10.16 46.09
N ARG A 237 17.30 9.34 45.44
CA ARG A 237 18.12 8.34 46.15
C ARG A 237 19.16 8.98 47.08
N THR A 238 19.69 10.13 46.70
CA THR A 238 20.71 10.86 47.47
C THR A 238 20.24 11.26 48.88
N PRO A 239 19.11 11.98 49.06
CA PRO A 239 18.59 12.30 50.38
C PRO A 239 18.13 11.05 51.15
N LEU A 240 17.55 10.04 50.49
CA LEU A 240 17.19 8.78 51.14
C LEU A 240 18.40 8.07 51.75
N THR A 241 19.52 8.03 51.02
CA THR A 241 20.78 7.48 51.52
C THR A 241 21.30 8.25 52.73
N ARG A 242 21.17 9.59 52.71
CA ARG A 242 21.57 10.42 53.85
C ARG A 242 20.70 10.18 55.07
N ILE A 243 19.38 10.02 54.89
CA ILE A 243 18.46 9.69 56.00
C ILE A 243 18.82 8.31 56.56
N ARG A 244 19.08 7.31 55.72
CA ARG A 244 19.54 5.97 56.16
C ARG A 244 20.84 6.03 56.95
N LEU A 245 21.81 6.85 56.54
CA LEU A 245 23.04 7.03 57.32
C LEU A 245 22.79 7.76 58.64
N ALA A 246 21.85 8.70 58.68
CA ALA A 246 21.48 9.39 59.91
C ALA A 246 20.76 8.46 60.90
N THR A 247 19.98 7.48 60.42
CA THR A 247 19.34 6.49 61.29
C THR A 247 20.33 5.54 61.95
N GLU A 248 21.49 5.28 61.32
CA GLU A 248 22.60 4.53 61.96
C GLU A 248 23.22 5.28 63.15
N MET A 249 22.98 6.59 63.29
CA MET A 249 23.46 7.41 64.40
C MET A 249 22.43 7.55 65.54
N MET A 250 21.25 6.93 65.42
CA MET A 250 20.22 6.95 66.46
C MET A 250 20.63 6.06 67.64
N ASN A 251 20.15 6.41 68.84
CA ASN A 251 20.42 5.64 70.06
C ASN A 251 19.64 4.32 70.07
N ASP A 252 20.15 3.32 70.77
CA ASP A 252 19.50 1.99 70.90
C ASP A 252 18.11 2.06 71.55
N GLU A 253 17.80 3.11 72.32
CA GLU A 253 16.46 3.34 72.89
C GLU A 253 15.39 3.62 71.81
N ASP A 254 15.82 4.05 70.62
CA ASP A 254 14.97 4.38 69.46
C ASP A 254 15.02 3.29 68.37
N GLU A 255 15.42 2.06 68.71
CA GLU A 255 15.57 0.94 67.76
C GLU A 255 14.34 0.74 66.87
N TYR A 256 13.14 0.76 67.46
CA TYR A 256 11.90 0.58 66.71
C TYR A 256 11.64 1.70 65.68
N LEU A 257 12.08 2.94 65.97
CA LEU A 257 12.00 4.06 65.04
C LEU A 257 13.04 3.91 63.94
N ARG A 258 14.26 3.46 64.29
CA ARG A 258 15.32 3.17 63.33
C ARG A 258 14.88 2.12 62.31
N GLU A 259 14.37 0.98 62.79
CA GLU A 259 13.87 -0.10 61.93
C GLU A 259 12.72 0.39 61.04
N GLY A 260 11.77 1.13 61.59
CA GLY A 260 10.65 1.71 60.82
C GLY A 260 11.10 2.67 59.73
N ILE A 261 12.06 3.56 60.00
CA ILE A 261 12.58 4.49 58.99
C ILE A 261 13.39 3.76 57.92
N ILE A 262 14.22 2.78 58.31
CA ILE A 262 14.99 1.96 57.35
C ILE A 262 14.03 1.24 56.40
N TYR A 263 12.96 0.65 56.95
CA TYR A 263 11.91 0.01 56.18
C TYR A 263 11.22 0.96 55.20
N ASP A 264 10.78 2.14 55.64
CA ASP A 264 10.18 3.15 54.75
C ASP A 264 11.15 3.60 53.63
N ILE A 265 12.45 3.71 53.93
CA ILE A 265 13.48 4.03 52.93
C ILE A 265 13.64 2.91 51.90
N GLU A 266 13.59 1.65 52.33
CA GLU A 266 13.68 0.50 51.44
C GLU A 266 12.44 0.38 50.56
N ASP A 267 11.23 0.60 51.10
CA ASP A 267 10.00 0.68 50.30
C ASP A 267 10.06 1.82 49.28
N MET A 268 10.47 3.04 49.68
CA MET A 268 10.64 4.16 48.76
C MET A 268 11.64 3.87 47.63
N ASN A 269 12.78 3.22 47.94
CA ASN A 269 13.73 2.80 46.91
C ASN A 269 13.11 1.77 45.96
N GLY A 270 12.35 0.80 46.48
CA GLY A 270 11.60 -0.17 45.68
C GLY A 270 10.59 0.51 44.74
N ILE A 271 9.85 1.52 45.22
CA ILE A 271 8.92 2.32 44.41
C ILE A 271 9.66 3.06 43.30
N ILE A 272 10.80 3.68 43.60
CA ILE A 272 11.63 4.40 42.61
C ILE A 272 12.11 3.43 41.53
N ASP A 273 12.61 2.25 41.91
CA ASP A 273 13.09 1.25 40.96
C ASP A 273 11.95 0.72 40.07
N GLN A 274 10.77 0.47 40.63
CA GLN A 274 9.57 0.11 39.87
C GLN A 274 9.14 1.23 38.91
N PHE A 275 9.26 2.50 39.31
CA PHE A 275 8.94 3.65 38.46
C PHE A 275 9.91 3.80 37.28
N ILE A 276 11.23 3.70 37.54
CA ILE A 276 12.24 3.69 36.48
C ILE A 276 12.01 2.54 35.52
N GLU A 277 11.65 1.37 36.04
CA GLU A 277 11.35 0.20 35.21
C GLU A 277 10.09 0.41 34.35
N TYR A 278 9.02 0.97 34.91
CA TYR A 278 7.81 1.32 34.15
C TYR A 278 8.09 2.28 32.99
N LEU A 279 9.04 3.19 33.16
CA LEU A 279 9.46 4.15 32.14
C LEU A 279 10.46 3.57 31.12
N ARG A 280 11.08 2.43 31.42
CA ARG A 280 12.05 1.81 30.52
C ARG A 280 11.35 1.31 29.26
N HIS A 281 11.75 1.88 28.12
CA HIS A 281 11.24 1.45 26.82
C HIS A 281 11.95 0.17 26.41
N HIS A 282 11.24 -0.94 26.40
CA HIS A 282 11.74 -2.20 25.89
C HIS A 282 11.65 -2.17 24.36
N LYS A 283 12.74 -2.41 23.65
CA LYS A 283 12.75 -2.40 22.18
C LYS A 283 12.26 -3.73 21.62
N THR A 284 11.43 -3.68 20.59
CA THR A 284 10.95 -4.85 19.83
C THR A 284 12.07 -5.53 19.03
N ASP A 285 13.24 -4.91 18.87
CA ASP A 285 14.36 -5.48 18.10
C ASP A 285 15.19 -6.52 18.88
N GLU A 286 14.89 -6.73 20.17
CA GLU A 286 15.57 -7.71 21.05
C GLU A 286 14.80 -9.04 21.18
N LEU A 287 13.82 -9.29 20.31
CA LEU A 287 13.04 -10.53 20.37
C LEU A 287 13.87 -11.71 19.86
N ALA A 288 14.15 -12.66 20.74
CA ALA A 288 14.79 -13.93 20.41
C ALA A 288 13.80 -15.08 20.55
N CYS A 289 14.02 -16.19 19.83
CA CYS A 289 13.22 -17.41 20.00
C CYS A 289 13.62 -18.10 21.31
N GLU A 290 12.88 -17.80 22.37
CA GLU A 290 13.16 -18.25 23.73
C GLU A 290 12.21 -19.35 24.17
N ASP A 291 12.66 -20.17 25.11
CA ASP A 291 11.88 -21.22 25.75
C ASP A 291 11.15 -20.67 26.99
N ILE A 292 9.82 -20.59 26.92
CA ILE A 292 9.01 -20.04 28.01
C ILE A 292 9.12 -20.87 29.29
N ASN A 293 9.14 -22.20 29.18
CA ASN A 293 9.19 -23.05 30.37
C ASN A 293 10.51 -22.85 31.10
N ALA A 294 11.61 -22.77 30.35
CA ALA A 294 12.93 -22.47 30.92
C ALA A 294 12.97 -21.10 31.61
N LEU A 295 12.39 -20.05 30.98
CA LEU A 295 12.35 -18.71 31.56
C LEU A 295 11.52 -18.65 32.84
N VAL A 296 10.33 -19.28 32.85
CA VAL A 296 9.47 -19.32 34.04
C VAL A 296 10.12 -20.13 35.15
N ALA A 297 10.71 -21.29 34.83
CA ALA A 297 11.44 -22.10 35.80
C ALA A 297 12.60 -21.35 36.44
N GLU A 298 13.36 -20.56 35.67
CA GLU A 298 14.44 -19.73 36.20
C GLU A 298 13.93 -18.73 37.23
N VAL A 299 12.84 -18.01 36.93
CA VAL A 299 12.24 -17.04 37.86
C VAL A 299 11.70 -17.73 39.11
N VAL A 300 10.98 -18.84 38.96
CA VAL A 300 10.46 -19.60 40.10
C VAL A 300 11.60 -20.09 41.01
N ASN A 301 12.70 -20.57 40.44
CA ASN A 301 13.87 -21.02 41.22
C ASN A 301 14.55 -19.88 42.00
N CYS A 302 14.55 -18.65 41.46
CA CYS A 302 15.04 -17.48 42.20
C CYS A 302 14.11 -17.12 43.37
N GLU A 303 12.79 -17.14 43.16
CA GLU A 303 11.82 -16.75 44.18
C GLU A 303 11.64 -17.79 45.30
N LEU A 304 11.91 -19.07 45.04
CA LEU A 304 11.88 -20.14 46.04
C LEU A 304 12.86 -19.92 47.21
N GLN A 305 13.83 -19.01 47.08
CA GLN A 305 14.73 -18.63 48.16
C GLN A 305 14.02 -17.89 49.32
N HIS A 306 12.80 -17.39 49.11
CA HIS A 306 11.99 -16.64 50.09
C HIS A 306 11.12 -17.51 51.03
N GLN A 307 11.44 -18.80 51.21
CA GLN A 307 10.81 -19.71 52.20
C GLN A 307 9.30 -20.02 52.02
N ARG A 308 8.69 -19.75 50.86
CA ARG A 308 7.28 -20.11 50.53
C ARG A 308 7.22 -21.14 49.40
N VAL A 309 6.17 -21.98 49.39
CA VAL A 309 5.98 -23.03 48.37
C VAL A 309 5.43 -22.44 47.08
N ILE A 310 6.24 -22.44 46.03
CA ILE A 310 5.83 -22.07 44.66
C ILE A 310 5.90 -23.34 43.80
N THR A 311 4.76 -23.78 43.30
CA THR A 311 4.68 -24.97 42.43
C THR A 311 4.57 -24.54 40.97
N PHE A 312 5.57 -24.90 40.16
CA PHE A 312 5.51 -24.68 38.71
C PHE A 312 5.05 -25.96 38.00
N LYS A 313 3.93 -25.88 37.26
CA LYS A 313 3.45 -26.95 36.37
C LYS A 313 3.64 -26.52 34.92
N GLU A 314 4.72 -27.01 34.33
CA GLU A 314 5.02 -26.78 32.92
C GLU A 314 4.22 -27.70 32.00
N ASN A 315 3.85 -27.19 30.82
CA ASN A 315 3.38 -28.01 29.72
C ASN A 315 4.52 -28.20 28.70
N PRO A 316 5.02 -29.43 28.48
CA PRO A 316 6.11 -29.71 27.54
C PRO A 316 5.80 -29.35 26.08
N SER A 317 4.53 -29.14 25.74
CA SER A 317 4.08 -28.79 24.38
C SER A 317 4.20 -27.29 24.07
N VAL A 318 4.68 -26.48 25.02
CA VAL A 318 4.96 -25.06 24.79
C VAL A 318 6.26 -24.95 23.99
N GLY A 319 6.15 -24.58 22.72
CA GLY A 319 7.30 -24.33 21.85
C GLY A 319 7.99 -22.99 22.13
N ARG A 320 9.14 -22.78 21.50
CA ARG A 320 9.85 -21.50 21.54
C ARG A 320 9.10 -20.41 20.79
N ILE A 321 9.05 -19.21 21.33
CA ILE A 321 8.38 -18.06 20.68
C ILE A 321 9.29 -16.82 20.70
N PRO A 322 9.17 -15.91 19.72
CA PRO A 322 9.94 -14.68 19.69
C PRO A 322 9.48 -13.72 20.79
N LEU A 323 10.32 -13.52 21.82
CA LEU A 323 10.05 -12.64 22.96
C LEU A 323 11.36 -12.03 23.51
N SER A 324 11.24 -11.01 24.35
CA SER A 324 12.38 -10.49 25.13
C SER A 324 12.46 -11.24 26.45
N SER A 325 13.53 -12.03 26.65
CA SER A 325 13.72 -12.83 27.87
C SER A 325 13.74 -11.97 29.12
N VAL A 326 14.42 -10.83 29.10
CA VAL A 326 14.48 -9.87 30.20
C VAL A 326 13.08 -9.34 30.55
N ALA A 327 12.31 -8.91 29.55
CA ALA A 327 10.99 -8.34 29.76
C ALA A 327 10.00 -9.37 30.31
N ILE A 328 10.02 -10.60 29.78
CA ILE A 328 9.11 -11.66 30.22
C ILE A 328 9.47 -12.18 31.61
N LYS A 329 10.77 -12.34 31.93
CA LYS A 329 11.18 -12.64 33.32
C LYS A 329 10.62 -11.61 34.28
N ARG A 330 10.71 -10.32 33.94
CA ARG A 330 10.17 -9.23 34.76
C ARG A 330 8.66 -9.32 34.96
N VAL A 331 7.90 -9.65 33.90
CA VAL A 331 6.46 -9.89 34.02
C VAL A 331 6.16 -11.01 35.02
N VAL A 332 6.84 -12.15 34.89
CA VAL A 332 6.62 -13.31 35.75
C VAL A 332 7.00 -12.99 37.20
N THR A 333 8.14 -12.31 37.44
CA THR A 333 8.55 -11.84 38.76
C THR A 333 7.47 -10.94 39.38
N ASN A 334 6.99 -9.92 38.67
CA ASN A 334 5.94 -9.02 39.20
C ASN A 334 4.62 -9.76 39.48
N MET A 335 4.27 -10.77 38.69
CA MET A 335 3.08 -11.59 38.94
C MET A 335 3.25 -12.43 40.22
N ILE A 336 4.42 -13.03 40.43
CA ILE A 336 4.74 -13.82 41.62
C ILE A 336 4.84 -12.93 42.86
N GLU A 337 5.54 -11.79 42.79
CA GLU A 337 5.64 -10.81 43.88
C GLU A 337 4.25 -10.34 44.34
N ASN A 338 3.34 -10.04 43.40
CA ASN A 338 1.96 -9.68 43.72
C ASN A 338 1.22 -10.84 44.39
N ALA A 339 1.36 -12.07 43.89
CA ALA A 339 0.75 -13.26 44.49
C ALA A 339 1.29 -13.53 45.91
N LEU A 340 2.59 -13.33 46.15
CA LEU A 340 3.23 -13.48 47.46
C LEU A 340 2.74 -12.41 48.45
N ARG A 341 2.53 -11.18 47.97
CA ARG A 341 2.08 -10.06 48.80
C ARG A 341 0.63 -10.18 49.24
N TYR A 342 -0.27 -10.63 48.37
CA TYR A 342 -1.71 -10.63 48.63
C TYR A 342 -2.29 -11.99 49.04
N SER A 343 -1.44 -13.01 49.17
CA SER A 343 -1.84 -14.31 49.69
C SER A 343 -0.85 -14.81 50.73
N ASP A 344 -1.33 -15.58 51.69
CA ASP A 344 -0.48 -16.30 52.66
C ASP A 344 -0.27 -17.77 52.29
N GLY A 345 -0.97 -18.25 51.24
CA GLY A 345 -0.97 -19.65 50.82
C GLY A 345 0.04 -19.98 49.72
N ASP A 346 -0.01 -21.24 49.28
CA ASP A 346 0.81 -21.75 48.18
C ASP A 346 0.46 -21.06 46.86
N ILE A 347 1.48 -20.79 46.04
CA ILE A 347 1.34 -20.16 44.73
C ILE A 347 1.53 -21.23 43.66
N GLU A 348 0.63 -21.25 42.67
CA GLU A 348 0.73 -22.13 41.53
C GLU A 348 1.02 -21.34 40.26
N VAL A 349 2.10 -21.70 39.56
CA VAL A 349 2.47 -21.14 38.27
C VAL A 349 2.23 -22.20 37.20
N LEU A 350 1.50 -21.83 36.15
CA LEU A 350 1.15 -22.70 35.03
C LEU A 350 1.68 -22.12 33.72
N SER A 351 2.26 -22.95 32.86
CA SER A 351 2.47 -22.62 31.45
C SER A 351 1.75 -23.63 30.56
N TYR A 352 0.96 -23.16 29.60
CA TYR A 352 0.28 -24.06 28.67
C TYR A 352 -0.01 -23.43 27.32
N PHE A 353 -0.14 -24.28 26.29
CA PHE A 353 -0.51 -23.84 24.96
C PHE A 353 -2.03 -23.90 24.77
N ASN A 354 -2.65 -22.77 24.45
CA ASN A 354 -4.07 -22.71 24.10
C ASN A 354 -4.24 -22.92 22.59
N SER A 355 -4.48 -24.17 22.19
CA SER A 355 -4.57 -24.61 20.80
C SER A 355 -5.65 -23.88 19.99
N ASN A 356 -6.76 -23.51 20.63
CA ASN A 356 -7.89 -22.85 19.96
C ASN A 356 -7.59 -21.39 19.59
N LYS A 357 -6.72 -20.72 20.35
CA LYS A 357 -6.46 -19.27 20.17
C LYS A 357 -5.04 -18.93 19.70
N LYS A 358 -4.17 -19.93 19.49
CA LYS A 358 -2.74 -19.74 19.10
C LYS A 358 -1.96 -18.84 20.07
N TYR A 359 -2.24 -18.96 21.38
CA TYR A 359 -1.49 -18.27 22.42
C TYR A 359 -0.75 -19.27 23.30
N VAL A 360 0.45 -18.88 23.74
CA VAL A 360 1.04 -19.44 24.97
C VAL A 360 0.48 -18.65 26.14
N VAL A 361 0.00 -19.36 27.16
CA VAL A 361 -0.55 -18.77 28.38
C VAL A 361 0.40 -19.07 29.53
N ILE A 362 0.74 -18.03 30.30
CA ILE A 362 1.34 -18.16 31.62
C ILE A 362 0.31 -17.65 32.63
N ALA A 363 0.03 -18.45 33.65
CA ALA A 363 -0.89 -18.11 34.72
C ALA A 363 -0.19 -18.20 36.07
N VAL A 364 -0.40 -17.22 36.93
CA VAL A 364 -0.01 -17.25 38.35
C VAL A 364 -1.28 -17.21 39.16
N ASN A 365 -1.49 -18.24 39.96
CA ASN A 365 -2.68 -18.43 40.78
C ASN A 365 -2.28 -18.29 42.25
N ASP A 366 -2.98 -17.41 42.96
CA ASP A 366 -2.87 -17.24 44.40
C ASP A 366 -4.15 -17.67 45.13
N ASN A 367 -4.10 -17.66 46.46
CA ASN A 367 -5.22 -17.95 47.35
C ASN A 367 -5.61 -16.71 48.18
N GLY A 368 -5.39 -15.51 47.64
CA GLY A 368 -5.70 -14.24 48.29
C GLY A 368 -7.21 -13.91 48.28
N PRO A 369 -7.58 -12.68 48.69
CA PRO A 369 -8.99 -12.25 48.72
C PRO A 369 -9.60 -12.01 47.32
N GLY A 370 -8.79 -12.00 46.25
CA GLY A 370 -9.21 -11.62 44.91
C GLY A 370 -9.35 -10.09 44.74
N ILE A 371 -9.94 -9.67 43.62
CA ILE A 371 -10.18 -8.26 43.28
C ILE A 371 -11.66 -8.05 42.93
N PRO A 372 -12.33 -7.00 43.44
CA PRO A 372 -13.71 -6.69 43.03
C PRO A 372 -13.85 -6.55 41.51
N GLU A 373 -14.92 -7.09 40.91
CA GLU A 373 -15.10 -7.08 39.45
C GLU A 373 -15.07 -5.67 38.83
N SER A 374 -15.56 -4.67 39.56
CA SER A 374 -15.54 -3.26 39.16
C SER A 374 -14.13 -2.67 39.06
N GLU A 375 -13.15 -3.28 39.72
CA GLU A 375 -11.77 -2.78 39.78
C GLU A 375 -10.83 -3.50 38.81
N LEU A 376 -11.20 -4.69 38.32
CA LEU A 376 -10.35 -5.57 37.50
C LEU A 376 -9.71 -4.91 36.27
N GLU A 377 -10.43 -4.00 35.59
CA GLU A 377 -9.85 -3.28 34.45
C GLU A 377 -8.94 -2.12 34.88
N SER A 378 -9.26 -1.52 36.02
CA SER A 378 -8.66 -0.28 36.46
C SER A 378 -7.39 -0.48 37.29
N VAL A 379 -7.20 -1.64 37.91
CA VAL A 379 -5.95 -2.01 38.62
C VAL A 379 -4.72 -2.08 37.70
N PHE A 380 -4.91 -2.02 36.39
CA PHE A 380 -3.81 -1.87 35.42
C PHE A 380 -3.38 -0.41 35.18
N GLU A 381 -4.10 0.57 35.72
CA GLU A 381 -3.72 1.97 35.65
C GLU A 381 -2.52 2.24 36.59
N PRO A 382 -1.52 3.03 36.16
CA PRO A 382 -0.36 3.33 37.00
C PRO A 382 -0.77 4.00 38.33
N PHE A 383 -0.11 3.61 39.43
CA PHE A 383 -0.35 4.12 40.79
C PHE A 383 -1.73 3.78 41.38
N LYS A 384 -2.51 2.92 40.73
CA LYS A 384 -3.81 2.52 41.22
C LYS A 384 -3.69 1.26 42.07
N GLN A 385 -4.00 1.40 43.35
CA GLN A 385 -4.21 0.29 44.28
C GLN A 385 -5.71 0.01 44.40
N GLY A 386 -6.10 -1.27 44.48
CA GLY A 386 -7.48 -1.64 44.78
C GLY A 386 -7.89 -1.16 46.17
N ASP A 387 -9.19 -1.02 46.42
CA ASP A 387 -9.70 -0.41 47.66
C ASP A 387 -9.24 -1.18 48.92
N ALA A 388 -9.12 -2.52 48.82
CA ALA A 388 -8.61 -3.38 49.90
C ALA A 388 -7.08 -3.32 50.11
N ALA A 389 -6.35 -2.76 49.15
CA ALA A 389 -4.88 -2.63 49.20
C ALA A 389 -4.42 -1.19 49.49
N ARG A 390 -5.36 -0.23 49.65
CA ARG A 390 -5.02 1.17 49.93
C ARG A 390 -4.31 1.32 51.28
N GLY A 391 -3.07 1.80 51.25
CA GLY A 391 -2.23 1.97 52.45
C GLY A 391 -1.39 0.75 52.82
N SER A 392 -1.41 -0.30 51.99
CA SER A 392 -0.45 -1.41 52.06
C SER A 392 0.81 -1.12 51.20
N GLU A 393 1.91 -1.83 51.48
CA GLU A 393 3.15 -1.74 50.71
C GLU A 393 2.93 -1.94 49.20
N GLY A 394 3.58 -1.09 48.39
CA GLY A 394 3.64 -1.23 46.94
C GLY A 394 3.25 0.01 46.14
N SER A 395 3.95 0.27 45.05
CA SER A 395 3.75 1.47 44.22
C SER A 395 2.46 1.51 43.40
N GLY A 396 1.74 0.39 43.24
CA GLY A 396 0.67 0.26 42.23
C GLY A 396 1.17 0.26 40.78
N LEU A 397 2.48 0.08 40.54
CA LEU A 397 3.05 0.05 39.18
C LEU A 397 3.21 -1.37 38.61
N GLY A 398 3.23 -2.40 39.46
CA GLY A 398 3.51 -3.78 39.02
C GLY A 398 2.60 -4.28 37.89
N LEU A 399 1.27 -4.13 38.05
CA LEU A 399 0.30 -4.53 37.02
C LEU A 399 0.36 -3.65 35.77
N ALA A 400 0.66 -2.36 35.92
CA ALA A 400 0.86 -1.45 34.79
C ALA A 400 2.11 -1.82 33.96
N ILE A 401 3.20 -2.23 34.63
CA ILE A 401 4.42 -2.76 33.99
C ILE A 401 4.09 -4.02 33.21
N ILE A 402 3.34 -4.96 33.83
CA ILE A 402 2.91 -6.21 33.17
C ILE A 402 2.13 -5.88 31.90
N LYS A 403 1.09 -5.04 31.99
CA LYS A 403 0.27 -4.66 30.83
C LYS A 403 1.10 -4.05 29.71
N ARG A 404 1.98 -3.10 30.03
CA ARG A 404 2.85 -2.43 29.06
C ARG A 404 3.77 -3.42 28.31
N ILE A 405 4.42 -4.34 29.04
CA ILE A 405 5.30 -5.35 28.43
C ILE A 405 4.50 -6.31 27.54
N ILE A 406 3.31 -6.73 27.98
CA ILE A 406 2.48 -7.67 27.23
C ILE A 406 1.86 -7.02 25.97
N ASP A 407 1.42 -5.77 26.05
CA ASP A 407 0.92 -5.00 24.90
C ASP A 407 2.02 -4.83 23.83
N MET A 408 3.28 -4.62 24.24
CA MET A 408 4.43 -4.58 23.33
C MET A 408 4.64 -5.90 22.58
N HIS A 409 4.34 -7.03 23.21
CA HIS A 409 4.41 -8.36 22.57
C HIS A 409 3.15 -8.70 21.75
N ASP A 410 2.26 -7.74 21.50
CA ASP A 410 0.92 -7.94 20.91
C ASP A 410 0.09 -9.00 21.67
N GLY A 411 0.34 -9.13 22.99
CA GLY A 411 -0.32 -10.07 23.87
C GLY A 411 -1.57 -9.51 24.55
N LYS A 412 -2.10 -10.25 25.53
CA LYS A 412 -3.20 -9.80 26.39
C LYS A 412 -2.93 -10.19 27.82
N VAL A 413 -3.38 -9.38 28.77
CA VAL A 413 -3.38 -9.70 30.20
C VAL A 413 -4.83 -9.79 30.69
N LYS A 414 -5.13 -10.77 31.54
CA LYS A 414 -6.44 -10.95 32.18
C LYS A 414 -6.23 -11.27 33.65
N LEU A 415 -7.01 -10.62 34.51
CA LEU A 415 -7.17 -10.99 35.90
C LEU A 415 -8.55 -11.62 36.06
N GLU A 416 -8.63 -12.72 36.79
CA GLU A 416 -9.89 -13.44 37.02
C GLU A 416 -9.90 -14.01 38.44
N ASN A 417 -10.99 -13.76 39.18
CA ASN A 417 -11.16 -14.38 40.49
C ASN A 417 -11.43 -15.88 40.32
N ARG A 418 -10.79 -16.70 41.15
CA ARG A 418 -10.93 -18.15 41.09
C ARG A 418 -12.20 -18.59 41.81
N PRO A 419 -12.92 -19.62 41.32
CA PRO A 419 -14.11 -20.14 41.99
C PRO A 419 -13.87 -20.65 43.42
N GLU A 420 -12.65 -21.14 43.67
CA GLU A 420 -12.21 -21.64 44.98
C GLU A 420 -11.65 -20.55 45.92
N GLY A 421 -11.65 -19.28 45.49
CA GLY A 421 -10.99 -18.16 46.18
C GLY A 421 -9.59 -17.89 45.62
N GLY A 422 -9.15 -16.63 45.72
CA GLY A 422 -7.89 -16.16 45.12
C GLY A 422 -8.03 -15.53 43.74
N LEU A 423 -6.90 -15.07 43.21
CA LEU A 423 -6.79 -14.43 41.91
C LEU A 423 -5.96 -15.30 40.95
N SER A 424 -6.37 -15.33 39.68
CA SER A 424 -5.60 -15.88 38.58
C SER A 424 -5.15 -14.74 37.68
N ALA A 425 -3.86 -14.42 37.72
CA ALA A 425 -3.25 -13.49 36.79
C ALA A 425 -2.75 -14.25 35.56
N GLN A 426 -3.25 -13.91 34.37
CA GLN A 426 -2.98 -14.64 33.14
C GLN A 426 -2.45 -13.71 32.06
N ILE A 427 -1.36 -14.10 31.42
CA ILE A 427 -0.81 -13.44 30.23
C ILE A 427 -0.91 -14.36 29.03
N TYR A 428 -1.25 -13.77 27.88
CA TYR A 428 -1.47 -14.45 26.61
C TYR A 428 -0.48 -13.91 25.59
N LEU A 429 0.48 -14.73 25.17
CA LEU A 429 1.52 -14.37 24.21
C LEU A 429 1.22 -15.02 22.85
N PRO A 430 1.10 -14.25 21.75
CA PRO A 430 0.74 -14.80 20.45
C PRO A 430 1.91 -15.61 19.87
N ILE A 431 1.61 -16.79 19.32
CA ILE A 431 2.61 -17.52 18.54
C ILE A 431 2.68 -16.90 17.15
N LYS A 432 3.62 -15.97 16.95
CA LYS A 432 4.06 -15.58 15.61
C LYS A 432 4.94 -16.72 15.09
N VAL A 433 4.32 -17.66 14.38
CA VAL A 433 5.06 -18.72 13.67
C VAL A 433 5.88 -18.03 12.59
N THR A 434 7.12 -17.69 12.88
CA THR A 434 8.10 -17.38 11.83
C THR A 434 8.39 -18.73 11.15
N PRO A 435 8.11 -18.90 9.85
CA PRO A 435 8.47 -20.14 9.18
C PRO A 435 9.99 -20.30 9.33
N SER A 436 10.39 -21.35 10.04
CA SER A 436 11.79 -21.73 10.16
C SER A 436 12.34 -21.87 8.75
N VAL A 437 13.34 -21.05 8.42
CA VAL A 437 14.14 -21.23 7.22
C VAL A 437 14.76 -22.62 7.33
N MET A 438 14.28 -23.57 6.52
CA MET A 438 14.94 -24.84 6.27
C MET A 438 16.18 -24.62 5.43
#